data_AF-A0A356NVY7-F1
#
_entry.id   AF-A0A356NVY7-F1
#
_cell.length_a   1.000
_cell.length_b   1.000
_cell.length_c   1.000
_cell.angle_alpha   90.00
_cell.angle_beta   90.00
_cell.angle_gamma   90.00
#
_symmetry.space_group_name_H-M   'P 1'
#
loop_
_entity.id
_entity.type
_entity.pdbx_description
1 polymer ?
#
loop_
_entity_poly.entity_id
_entity_poly.type
_entity_poly.pdbx_seq_one_letter_code
_entity_poly.pdbx_strand_id
1 'polypeptide(L)'
;MKEPFELYSAEIDANPFPGYQRLRDETPCYWSESARIWFLSRYADVARAAIDWQTYSSLSGNLIDEIPGRSGGTLGTTDPPRHDRLRGLANHAFAKKNLGEVIDHAEAVAVRAATECAGAASFDFVRSFSSKVTVDTILHMLGLPQQDPAEIRSKVVLSISTDKASKGRNPKMNEAFADISNVLSDAVAMRRRNPADDLITKLAEAEIDGDALTER
;
A
#
# COMPACT_ATOMS: atom_id res chain seq x y z
N MET A 1 -4.27 -17.30 -28.61
CA MET A 1 -4.68 -15.96 -29.08
C MET A 1 -3.87 -14.94 -28.29
N LYS A 2 -3.38 -13.85 -28.89
CA LYS A 2 -2.64 -12.81 -28.14
C LYS A 2 -3.64 -12.08 -27.24
N GLU A 3 -3.31 -11.89 -25.95
CA GLU A 3 -4.20 -11.17 -25.04
C GLU A 3 -4.33 -9.68 -25.45
N PRO A 4 -5.51 -9.04 -25.27
CA PRO A 4 -5.70 -7.63 -25.59
C PRO A 4 -4.79 -6.68 -24.81
N PHE A 5 -4.39 -7.08 -23.60
CA PHE A 5 -3.49 -6.36 -22.72
C PHE A 5 -2.50 -7.35 -22.10
N GLU A 6 -1.21 -7.10 -22.31
CA GLU A 6 -0.14 -8.00 -21.90
C GLU A 6 0.36 -7.63 -20.50
N LEU A 7 -0.13 -8.35 -19.50
CA LEU A 7 0.31 -8.15 -18.12
C LEU A 7 1.84 -8.37 -18.01
N TYR A 8 2.51 -7.54 -17.20
CA TYR A 8 3.96 -7.55 -16.98
C TYR A 8 4.83 -7.03 -18.15
N SER A 9 4.24 -6.45 -19.20
CA SER A 9 4.98 -5.82 -20.30
C SER A 9 5.68 -4.53 -19.86
N ALA A 10 6.98 -4.42 -20.14
CA ALA A 10 7.75 -3.19 -19.88
C ALA A 10 7.28 -2.00 -20.71
N GLU A 11 6.74 -2.24 -21.91
CA GLU A 11 6.15 -1.19 -22.75
C GLU A 11 4.88 -0.62 -22.13
N ILE A 12 4.01 -1.52 -21.61
CA ILE A 12 2.80 -1.12 -20.89
C ILE A 12 3.15 -0.38 -19.61
N ASP A 13 4.16 -0.82 -18.86
CA ASP A 13 4.57 -0.12 -17.63
C ASP A 13 5.11 1.29 -17.91
N ALA A 14 5.84 1.47 -19.03
CA ALA A 14 6.36 2.77 -19.43
C ALA A 14 5.26 3.73 -19.90
N ASN A 15 4.22 3.21 -20.57
CA ASN A 15 3.09 4.00 -21.03
C ASN A 15 1.81 3.15 -21.13
N PRO A 16 1.01 3.02 -20.06
CA PRO A 16 -0.13 2.11 -20.05
C PRO A 16 -1.38 2.69 -20.71
N PHE A 17 -1.42 4.01 -20.91
CA PHE A 17 -2.64 4.73 -21.32
C PHE A 17 -3.18 4.32 -22.70
N PRO A 18 -2.36 4.08 -23.74
CA PRO A 18 -2.84 3.53 -25.01
C PRO A 18 -3.46 2.14 -24.85
N GLY A 19 -2.86 1.28 -24.02
CA GLY A 19 -3.41 -0.04 -23.70
C GLY A 19 -4.75 0.06 -22.98
N TYR A 20 -4.87 0.95 -21.99
CA TYR A 20 -6.13 1.20 -21.29
C TYR A 20 -7.21 1.77 -22.21
N GLN A 21 -6.85 2.65 -23.14
CA GLN A 21 -7.79 3.18 -24.13
C GLN A 21 -8.36 2.07 -25.00
N ARG A 22 -7.49 1.24 -25.57
CA ARG A 22 -7.90 0.08 -26.37
C ARG A 22 -8.83 -0.86 -25.61
N LEU A 23 -8.52 -1.16 -24.34
CA LEU A 23 -9.40 -1.95 -23.48
C LEU A 23 -10.79 -1.32 -23.37
N ARG A 24 -10.88 -0.02 -23.04
CA ARG A 24 -12.18 0.67 -22.89
C ARG A 24 -13.02 0.68 -24.17
N ASP A 25 -12.36 0.83 -25.32
CA ASP A 25 -13.01 1.01 -26.62
C ASP A 25 -13.43 -0.32 -27.25
N GLU A 26 -12.56 -1.34 -27.21
CA GLU A 26 -12.74 -2.59 -27.95
C GLU A 26 -13.19 -3.76 -27.07
N THR A 27 -12.65 -3.89 -25.85
CA THR A 27 -12.78 -5.09 -25.01
C THR A 27 -12.82 -4.69 -23.53
N PRO A 28 -13.90 -4.02 -23.09
CA PRO A 28 -13.94 -3.34 -21.80
C PRO A 28 -13.98 -4.31 -20.60
N CYS A 29 -14.44 -5.54 -20.84
CA CYS A 29 -14.43 -6.66 -19.92
C CYS A 29 -13.91 -7.90 -20.64
N TYR A 30 -12.80 -8.49 -20.19
CA TYR A 30 -12.27 -9.73 -20.77
C TYR A 30 -11.57 -10.61 -19.72
N TRP A 31 -11.57 -11.91 -19.99
CA TRP A 31 -10.82 -12.89 -19.21
C TRP A 31 -9.40 -13.00 -19.75
N SER A 32 -8.41 -12.74 -18.89
CA SER A 32 -7.01 -13.04 -19.18
C SER A 32 -6.72 -14.49 -18.79
N GLU A 33 -6.39 -15.32 -19.78
CA GLU A 33 -5.97 -16.70 -19.54
C GLU A 33 -4.62 -16.75 -18.84
N SER A 34 -3.74 -15.79 -19.14
CA SER A 34 -2.37 -15.76 -18.60
C SER A 34 -2.34 -15.35 -17.12
N ALA A 35 -3.23 -14.45 -16.71
CA ALA A 35 -3.34 -13.98 -15.33
C ALA A 35 -4.48 -14.64 -14.55
N ARG A 36 -5.38 -15.38 -15.22
CA ARG A 36 -6.57 -16.02 -14.64
C ARG A 36 -7.47 -15.04 -13.87
N ILE A 37 -7.64 -13.84 -14.41
CA ILE A 37 -8.47 -12.78 -13.84
C ILE A 37 -9.31 -12.11 -14.92
N TRP A 38 -10.43 -11.52 -14.50
CA TRP A 38 -11.20 -10.60 -15.33
C TRP A 38 -10.63 -9.19 -15.23
N PHE A 39 -10.48 -8.53 -16.37
CA PHE A 39 -10.17 -7.11 -16.45
C PHE A 39 -11.46 -6.32 -16.62
N LEU A 40 -11.63 -5.25 -15.85
CA LEU A 40 -12.65 -4.21 -16.05
C LEU A 40 -11.94 -2.88 -16.29
N SER A 41 -12.27 -2.17 -17.37
CA SER A 41 -11.49 -0.99 -17.78
C SER A 41 -12.30 0.30 -17.91
N ARG A 42 -13.63 0.23 -18.03
CA ARG A 42 -14.48 1.42 -18.07
C ARG A 42 -14.75 1.92 -16.66
N TYR A 43 -14.72 3.24 -16.50
CA TYR A 43 -14.99 3.90 -15.22
C TYR A 43 -16.29 3.42 -14.56
N ALA A 44 -17.39 3.37 -15.32
CA ALA A 44 -18.70 2.99 -14.78
C ALA A 44 -18.74 1.54 -14.26
N ASP A 45 -17.99 0.62 -14.88
CA ASP A 45 -17.92 -0.77 -14.48
C ASP A 45 -17.05 -0.93 -13.22
N VAL A 46 -15.87 -0.30 -13.21
CA VAL A 46 -14.96 -0.31 -12.06
C VAL A 46 -15.59 0.36 -10.84
N ALA A 47 -16.21 1.53 -11.01
CA ALA A 47 -16.84 2.26 -9.90
C ALA A 47 -18.03 1.50 -9.31
N ARG A 48 -18.81 0.79 -10.13
CA ARG A 48 -19.89 -0.08 -9.65
C ARG A 48 -19.35 -1.30 -8.90
N ALA A 49 -18.34 -1.97 -9.47
CA ALA A 49 -17.71 -3.12 -8.82
C ALA A 49 -17.07 -2.77 -7.48
N ALA A 50 -16.43 -1.59 -7.39
CA ALA A 50 -15.74 -1.12 -6.19
C ALA A 50 -16.64 -0.92 -4.95
N ILE A 51 -17.97 -0.81 -5.14
CA ILE A 51 -18.93 -0.65 -4.04
C ILE A 51 -19.84 -1.87 -3.84
N ASP A 52 -19.83 -2.83 -4.76
CA ASP A 52 -20.62 -4.06 -4.71
C ASP A 52 -19.78 -5.21 -4.16
N TRP A 53 -19.43 -5.13 -2.87
CA TRP A 53 -18.60 -6.14 -2.19
C TRP A 53 -19.27 -7.51 -2.12
N GLN A 54 -20.60 -7.59 -2.18
CA GLN A 54 -21.32 -8.88 -2.21
C GLN A 54 -21.00 -9.68 -3.48
N THR A 55 -20.83 -8.99 -4.61
CA THR A 55 -20.41 -9.63 -5.87
C THR A 55 -18.88 -9.67 -5.99
N TYR A 56 -18.20 -8.60 -5.60
CA TYR A 56 -16.75 -8.42 -5.75
C TYR A 56 -16.06 -8.40 -4.38
N SER A 57 -16.08 -9.55 -3.71
CA SER A 57 -15.46 -9.77 -2.40
C SER A 57 -13.94 -9.53 -2.42
N SER A 58 -13.42 -8.92 -1.35
CA SER A 58 -11.98 -8.74 -1.14
C SER A 58 -11.33 -9.89 -0.35
N LEU A 59 -12.11 -10.91 0.06
CA LEU A 59 -11.63 -12.00 0.93
C LEU A 59 -10.60 -12.91 0.27
N SER A 60 -10.59 -13.00 -1.06
CA SER A 60 -9.57 -13.76 -1.79
C SER A 60 -8.25 -13.01 -1.94
N GLY A 61 -8.20 -11.71 -1.61
CA GLY A 61 -7.02 -10.88 -1.78
C GLY A 61 -7.24 -9.69 -2.70
N ASN A 62 -6.23 -8.84 -2.81
CA ASN A 62 -6.25 -7.65 -3.67
C ASN A 62 -4.94 -7.45 -4.46
N LEU A 63 -4.08 -8.47 -4.51
CA LEU A 63 -2.91 -8.55 -5.38
C LEU A 63 -3.14 -9.61 -6.45
N ILE A 64 -2.51 -9.45 -7.62
CA ILE A 64 -2.54 -10.49 -8.67
C ILE A 64 -1.84 -11.75 -8.17
N ASP A 65 -0.65 -11.59 -7.60
CA ASP A 65 0.10 -12.66 -6.94
C ASP A 65 0.09 -12.42 -5.44
N GLU A 66 -0.90 -13.04 -4.79
CA GLU A 66 -1.19 -12.77 -3.39
C GLU A 66 -0.10 -13.29 -2.43
N ILE A 67 0.02 -12.62 -1.29
CA ILE A 67 0.97 -12.99 -0.25
C ILE A 67 0.37 -14.11 0.62
N PRO A 68 1.06 -15.25 0.79
CA PRO A 68 0.54 -16.36 1.59
C PRO A 68 0.09 -15.92 2.99
N GLY A 69 -1.17 -16.19 3.33
CA GLY A 69 -1.76 -15.89 4.64
C GLY A 69 -2.18 -14.43 4.86
N ARG A 70 -2.07 -13.54 3.86
CA ARG A 70 -2.46 -12.12 3.99
C ARG A 70 -3.95 -11.88 3.77
N SER A 71 -4.57 -12.57 2.81
CA SER A 71 -6.00 -12.43 2.49
C SER A 71 -6.86 -12.75 3.71
N GLY A 72 -7.88 -11.94 3.98
CA GLY A 72 -8.67 -12.02 5.20
C GLY A 72 -7.97 -11.50 6.46
N GLY A 73 -6.70 -11.10 6.40
CA GLY A 73 -5.93 -10.60 7.54
C GLY A 73 -5.91 -9.07 7.65
N THR A 74 -5.96 -8.35 6.54
CA THR A 74 -5.86 -6.87 6.51
C THR A 74 -7.20 -6.20 6.27
N LEU A 75 -7.30 -4.91 6.64
CA LEU A 75 -8.47 -4.07 6.32
C LEU A 75 -8.86 -4.17 4.83
N GLY A 76 -7.87 -4.12 3.92
CA GLY A 76 -8.09 -4.15 2.46
C GLY A 76 -8.39 -5.53 1.88
N THR A 77 -8.43 -6.57 2.71
CA THR A 77 -8.68 -7.97 2.30
C THR A 77 -9.81 -8.61 3.10
N THR A 78 -10.72 -7.80 3.64
CA THR A 78 -11.89 -8.23 4.41
C THR A 78 -13.13 -7.57 3.86
N ASP A 79 -14.29 -8.22 3.99
CA ASP A 79 -15.59 -7.64 3.68
C ASP A 79 -16.37 -7.27 4.95
N PRO A 80 -17.45 -6.47 4.86
CA PRO A 80 -18.40 -6.28 5.95
C PRO A 80 -18.94 -7.61 6.50
N PRO A 81 -19.21 -7.70 7.83
CA PRO A 81 -19.10 -6.62 8.83
C PRO A 81 -17.69 -6.43 9.39
N ARG A 82 -16.75 -7.34 9.13
CA ARG A 82 -15.39 -7.27 9.69
C ARG A 82 -14.63 -6.06 9.16
N HIS A 83 -14.76 -5.76 7.86
CA HIS A 83 -14.20 -4.55 7.25
C HIS A 83 -14.66 -3.30 7.99
N ASP A 84 -15.96 -3.15 8.23
CA ASP A 84 -16.53 -1.93 8.80
C ASP A 84 -16.04 -1.71 10.23
N ARG A 85 -15.92 -2.80 11.01
CA ARG A 85 -15.30 -2.78 12.33
C ARG A 85 -13.85 -2.32 12.27
N LEU A 86 -13.02 -2.95 11.44
CA LEU A 86 -11.59 -2.59 11.30
C LEU A 86 -11.42 -1.15 10.80
N ARG A 87 -12.27 -0.72 9.86
CA ARG A 87 -12.31 0.64 9.32
C ARG A 87 -12.66 1.64 10.42
N GLY A 88 -13.63 1.31 11.28
CA GLY A 88 -14.01 2.13 12.43
C GLY A 88 -12.85 2.38 13.38
N LEU A 89 -12.13 1.32 13.76
CA LEU A 89 -10.93 1.40 14.61
C LEU A 89 -9.84 2.26 13.97
N ALA A 90 -9.54 2.00 12.69
CA ALA A 90 -8.51 2.74 11.95
C ALA A 90 -8.86 4.23 11.80
N ASN A 91 -10.13 4.58 11.54
CA ASN A 91 -10.57 5.96 11.38
C ASN A 91 -10.34 6.81 12.64
N HIS A 92 -10.37 6.21 13.84
CA HIS A 92 -10.04 6.92 15.07
C HIS A 92 -8.57 7.38 15.04
N ALA A 93 -7.66 6.49 14.68
CA ALA A 93 -6.24 6.77 14.62
C ALA A 93 -5.90 7.83 13.54
N PHE A 94 -6.57 7.77 12.38
CA PHE A 94 -6.39 8.70 11.26
C PHE A 94 -7.29 9.95 11.30
N ALA A 95 -7.98 10.23 12.40
CA ALA A 95 -8.80 11.43 12.50
C ALA A 95 -7.96 12.70 12.33
N LYS A 96 -8.50 13.75 11.69
CA LYS A 96 -7.79 15.00 11.38
C LYS A 96 -7.03 15.60 12.58
N LYS A 97 -7.62 15.53 13.78
CA LYS A 97 -6.99 16.00 15.03
C LYS A 97 -5.67 15.29 15.37
N ASN A 98 -5.47 14.06 14.91
CA ASN A 98 -4.29 13.25 15.16
C ASN A 98 -3.20 13.41 14.09
N LEU A 99 -3.50 14.11 12.99
CA LEU A 99 -2.61 14.25 11.83
C LEU A 99 -1.93 15.62 11.75
N GLY A 100 -2.26 16.56 12.65
CA GLY A 100 -1.67 17.91 12.63
C GLY A 100 -0.14 17.88 12.64
N GLU A 101 0.45 17.19 13.63
CA GLU A 101 1.91 17.05 13.74
C GLU A 101 2.53 16.30 12.56
N VAL A 102 1.81 15.32 11.99
CA VAL A 102 2.27 14.58 10.81
C VAL A 102 2.34 15.49 9.58
N ILE A 103 1.35 16.37 9.41
CA ILE A 103 1.32 17.36 8.32
C ILE A 103 2.47 18.36 8.49
N ASP A 104 2.61 18.94 9.69
CA ASP A 104 3.69 19.89 10.00
C ASP A 104 5.08 19.25 9.77
N HIS A 105 5.24 17.98 10.15
CA HIS A 105 6.45 17.22 9.90
C HIS A 105 6.69 17.01 8.40
N ALA A 106 5.69 16.57 7.65
CA ALA A 106 5.78 16.34 6.21
C ALA A 106 6.16 17.63 5.46
N GLU A 107 5.56 18.77 5.83
CA GLU A 107 5.91 20.08 5.29
C GLU A 107 7.36 20.44 5.61
N ALA A 108 7.81 20.25 6.85
CA ALA A 108 9.18 20.52 7.25
C ALA A 108 10.19 19.63 6.49
N VAL A 109 9.89 18.35 6.27
CA VAL A 109 10.71 17.44 5.45
C VAL A 109 10.76 17.92 4.00
N ALA A 110 9.61 18.30 3.43
CA ALA A 110 9.53 18.79 2.06
C ALA A 110 10.34 20.09 1.86
N VAL A 111 10.26 21.04 2.80
CA VAL A 111 11.05 22.28 2.76
C VAL A 111 12.54 21.98 2.83
N ARG A 112 12.98 21.08 3.72
CA ARG A 112 14.39 20.68 3.80
C ARG A 112 14.86 20.03 2.50
N ALA A 113 14.12 19.04 2.01
CA ALA A 113 14.46 18.34 0.76
C ALA A 113 14.49 19.29 -0.45
N ALA A 114 13.54 20.23 -0.55
CA ALA A 114 13.54 21.25 -1.59
C ALA A 114 14.75 22.18 -1.49
N THR A 115 15.11 22.61 -0.28
CA THR A 115 16.27 23.49 -0.03
C THR A 115 17.57 22.82 -0.44
N GLU A 116 17.75 21.53 -0.12
CA GLU A 116 18.91 20.74 -0.56
C GLU A 116 18.99 20.63 -2.09
N CYS A 117 17.83 20.47 -2.75
CA CYS A 117 17.77 20.38 -4.21
C CYS A 117 18.03 21.72 -4.91
N ALA A 118 17.62 22.85 -4.30
CA ALA A 118 17.70 24.18 -4.91
C ALA A 118 19.15 24.65 -5.17
N GLY A 119 20.14 24.09 -4.49
CA GLY A 119 21.56 24.39 -4.70
C GLY A 119 22.24 23.58 -5.81
N ALA A 120 21.56 22.61 -6.41
CA ALA A 120 22.14 21.68 -7.37
C ALA A 120 21.81 22.07 -8.83
N ALA A 121 22.77 21.91 -9.73
CA ALA A 121 22.53 22.09 -11.18
C ALA A 121 21.59 21.01 -11.76
N SER A 122 21.60 19.81 -11.16
CA SER A 122 20.69 18.71 -11.46
C SER A 122 20.60 17.75 -10.26
N PHE A 123 19.49 17.04 -10.14
CA PHE A 123 19.29 16.01 -9.12
C PHE A 123 18.25 14.98 -9.57
N ASP A 124 18.27 13.80 -8.93
CA ASP A 124 17.23 12.78 -9.07
C ASP A 124 16.05 13.14 -8.15
N PHE A 125 14.91 13.51 -8.74
CA PHE A 125 13.73 13.92 -7.97
C PHE A 125 13.20 12.81 -7.04
N VAL A 126 13.29 11.55 -7.45
CA VAL A 126 12.80 10.43 -6.66
C VAL A 126 13.68 10.23 -5.43
N ARG A 127 14.99 10.18 -5.63
CA ARG A 127 15.95 9.96 -4.55
C ARG A 127 16.10 11.17 -3.64
N SER A 128 16.17 12.37 -4.22
CA SER A 128 16.50 13.59 -3.48
C SER A 128 15.29 14.29 -2.86
N PHE A 129 14.07 14.01 -3.34
CA PHE A 129 12.86 14.69 -2.86
C PHE A 129 11.75 13.70 -2.48
N SER A 130 11.10 13.05 -3.45
CA SER A 130 9.81 12.38 -3.16
C SER A 130 9.93 11.18 -2.22
N SER A 131 11.02 10.40 -2.32
CA SER A 131 11.25 9.27 -1.40
C SER A 131 11.53 9.73 0.02
N LYS A 132 12.29 10.82 0.20
CA LYS A 132 12.56 11.41 1.53
C LYS A 132 11.28 11.87 2.18
N VAL A 133 10.49 12.70 1.48
CA VAL A 133 9.21 13.21 1.99
C VAL A 133 8.28 12.07 2.39
N THR A 134 8.14 11.06 1.53
CA THR A 134 7.20 9.95 1.79
C THR A 134 7.66 9.06 2.95
N VAL A 135 8.92 8.62 2.94
CA VAL A 135 9.41 7.65 3.93
C VAL A 135 9.57 8.30 5.29
N ASP A 136 10.16 9.49 5.38
CA ASP A 136 10.34 10.18 6.67
C ASP A 136 8.98 10.46 7.31
N THR A 137 7.98 10.90 6.53
CA THR A 137 6.62 11.14 7.01
C THR A 137 5.98 9.87 7.57
N ILE A 138 6.11 8.73 6.86
CA ILE A 138 5.55 7.45 7.32
C ILE A 138 6.27 6.95 8.58
N LEU A 139 7.61 7.02 8.62
CA LEU A 139 8.38 6.61 9.80
C LEU A 139 8.03 7.48 11.00
N HIS A 140 7.91 8.79 10.83
CA HIS A 140 7.49 9.71 11.88
C HIS A 140 6.07 9.41 12.36
N MET A 141 5.11 9.25 11.44
CA MET A 141 3.72 8.91 11.75
C MET A 141 3.62 7.60 12.55
N LEU A 142 4.44 6.60 12.21
CA LEU A 142 4.48 5.30 12.89
C LEU A 142 5.36 5.28 14.16
N GLY A 143 6.06 6.37 14.47
CA GLY A 143 7.02 6.43 15.57
C GLY A 143 8.22 5.49 15.42
N LEU A 144 8.54 5.11 14.18
CA LEU A 144 9.67 4.23 13.83
C LEU A 144 10.97 5.03 13.76
N PRO A 145 12.12 4.41 14.08
CA PRO A 145 13.42 5.06 13.95
C PRO A 145 13.69 5.46 12.51
N GLN A 146 14.41 6.56 12.35
CA GLN A 146 14.89 7.01 11.03
C GLN A 146 15.78 5.94 10.40
N GLN A 147 15.59 5.70 9.11
CA GLN A 147 16.37 4.78 8.30
C GLN A 147 16.70 5.44 6.95
N ASP A 148 17.56 4.82 6.14
CA ASP A 148 17.77 5.31 4.77
C ASP A 148 16.44 5.22 3.98
N PRO A 149 15.88 6.36 3.53
CA PRO A 149 14.62 6.39 2.80
C PRO A 149 14.63 5.52 1.54
N ALA A 150 15.76 5.47 0.81
CA ALA A 150 15.86 4.69 -0.41
C ALA A 150 15.86 3.19 -0.11
N GLU A 151 16.52 2.77 0.96
CA GLU A 151 16.57 1.37 1.39
C GLU A 151 15.20 0.87 1.84
N ILE A 152 14.54 1.60 2.76
CA ILE A 152 13.19 1.26 3.22
C ILE A 152 12.19 1.23 2.08
N ARG A 153 12.20 2.26 1.22
CA ARG A 153 11.33 2.29 0.04
C ARG A 153 11.57 1.07 -0.85
N SER A 154 12.83 0.70 -1.11
CA SER A 154 13.15 -0.47 -1.93
C SER A 154 12.62 -1.76 -1.31
N LYS A 155 12.77 -1.95 0.01
CA LYS A 155 12.24 -3.12 0.72
C LYS A 155 10.71 -3.17 0.67
N VAL A 156 10.03 -2.04 0.90
CA VAL A 156 8.56 -1.94 0.84
C VAL A 156 8.04 -2.21 -0.56
N VAL A 157 8.66 -1.64 -1.60
CA VAL A 157 8.26 -1.93 -2.98
C VAL A 157 8.45 -3.41 -3.29
N LEU A 158 9.58 -4.00 -2.90
CA LEU A 158 9.87 -5.42 -3.14
C LEU A 158 8.87 -6.34 -2.42
N SER A 159 8.42 -5.99 -1.22
CA SER A 159 7.53 -6.84 -0.43
C SER A 159 6.13 -7.00 -1.02
N ILE A 160 5.66 -6.04 -1.82
CA ILE A 160 4.34 -6.07 -2.49
C ILE A 160 4.43 -6.28 -4.01
N SER A 161 5.63 -6.51 -4.54
CA SER A 161 5.85 -6.69 -5.98
C SER A 161 5.56 -8.12 -6.47
N THR A 162 5.39 -8.23 -7.79
CA THR A 162 5.40 -9.48 -8.55
C THR A 162 6.71 -9.62 -9.33
N ASP A 163 7.29 -10.82 -9.35
CA ASP A 163 8.36 -11.19 -10.27
C ASP A 163 7.77 -11.42 -11.67
N LYS A 164 8.15 -10.57 -12.62
CA LYS A 164 7.62 -10.60 -13.98
C LYS A 164 8.05 -11.84 -14.76
N ALA A 165 9.22 -12.40 -14.46
CA ALA A 165 9.76 -13.55 -15.18
C ALA A 165 9.05 -14.84 -14.73
N SER A 166 8.87 -15.03 -13.42
CA SER A 166 8.12 -16.16 -12.89
C SER A 166 6.61 -15.93 -12.81
N LYS A 167 6.13 -14.71 -13.12
CA LYS A 167 4.71 -14.28 -13.01
C LYS A 167 4.11 -14.69 -11.66
N GLY A 168 4.81 -14.30 -10.60
CA GLY A 168 4.51 -14.75 -9.25
C GLY A 168 5.45 -14.13 -8.22
N ARG A 169 5.33 -14.55 -6.97
CA ARG A 169 6.28 -14.15 -5.91
C ARG A 169 7.51 -15.04 -5.89
N ASN A 170 8.65 -14.47 -5.51
CA ASN A 170 9.90 -15.21 -5.32
C ASN A 170 10.36 -15.17 -3.83
N PRO A 171 11.33 -16.01 -3.42
CA PRO A 171 11.77 -16.05 -2.02
C PRO A 171 12.23 -14.71 -1.46
N LYS A 172 12.92 -13.87 -2.25
CA LYS A 172 13.39 -12.54 -1.81
C LYS A 172 12.24 -11.58 -1.52
N MET A 173 11.15 -11.64 -2.29
CA MET A 173 9.96 -10.84 -2.06
C MET A 173 9.24 -11.28 -0.78
N ASN A 174 9.19 -12.59 -0.51
CA ASN A 174 8.60 -13.13 0.71
C ASN A 174 9.43 -12.77 1.95
N GLU A 175 10.76 -12.82 1.84
CA GLU A 175 11.69 -12.36 2.89
C GLU A 175 11.50 -10.86 3.18
N ALA A 176 11.47 -10.01 2.16
CA ALA A 176 11.22 -8.58 2.33
C ALA A 176 9.87 -8.28 3.02
N PHE A 177 8.83 -9.06 2.72
CA PHE A 177 7.54 -8.95 3.41
C PHE A 177 7.62 -9.40 4.87
N ALA A 178 8.31 -10.51 5.16
CA ALA A 178 8.52 -10.99 6.51
C ALA A 178 9.31 -9.97 7.36
N ASP A 179 10.37 -9.39 6.80
CA ASP A 179 11.19 -8.37 7.48
C ASP A 179 10.36 -7.15 7.88
N ILE A 180 9.56 -6.60 6.96
CA ILE A 180 8.69 -5.46 7.24
C ILE A 180 7.64 -5.84 8.30
N SER A 181 7.07 -7.04 8.20
CA SER A 181 6.08 -7.53 9.17
C SER A 181 6.67 -7.69 10.57
N ASN A 182 7.93 -8.14 10.67
CA ASN A 182 8.64 -8.28 11.94
C ASN A 182 8.93 -6.91 12.57
N VAL A 183 9.42 -5.95 11.78
CA VAL A 183 9.67 -4.57 12.26
C VAL A 183 8.39 -3.94 12.81
N LEU A 184 7.25 -4.10 12.11
CA LEU A 184 5.97 -3.58 12.56
C LEU A 184 5.45 -4.31 13.80
N SER A 185 5.59 -5.64 13.86
CA SER A 185 5.22 -6.44 15.03
C SER A 185 6.01 -6.03 16.28
N ASP A 186 7.32 -5.84 16.15
CA ASP A 186 8.18 -5.39 17.24
C ASP A 186 7.81 -3.98 17.72
N ALA A 187 7.49 -3.08 16.78
CA ALA A 187 7.03 -1.73 17.10
C ALA A 187 5.70 -1.74 17.87
N VAL A 188 4.72 -2.56 17.44
CA VAL A 188 3.44 -2.75 18.15
C VAL A 188 3.67 -3.30 19.56
N ALA A 189 4.48 -4.36 19.71
CA ALA A 189 4.77 -4.96 21.00
C ALA A 189 5.48 -3.99 21.96
N MET A 190 6.37 -3.15 21.42
CA MET A 190 7.05 -2.11 22.19
C MET A 190 6.08 -1.01 22.62
N ARG A 191 5.21 -0.52 21.74
CA ARG A 191 4.23 0.53 22.05
C ARG A 191 3.14 0.09 23.02
N ARG A 192 2.75 -1.18 23.02
CA ARG A 192 1.86 -1.73 24.05
C ARG A 192 2.46 -1.69 25.46
N ARG A 193 3.80 -1.78 25.58
CA ARG A 193 4.50 -1.68 26.87
C ARG A 193 4.84 -0.24 27.24
N ASN A 194 5.18 0.58 26.24
CA ASN A 194 5.58 1.98 26.40
C ASN A 194 4.84 2.84 25.34
N PRO A 195 3.60 3.26 25.63
CA PRO A 195 2.82 4.09 24.72
C PRO A 195 3.53 5.41 24.39
N ALA A 196 3.36 5.89 23.16
CA ALA A 196 3.88 7.17 22.67
C ALA A 196 2.78 7.92 21.89
N ASP A 197 3.01 9.17 21.51
CA ASP A 197 2.06 9.91 20.66
C ASP A 197 2.28 9.61 19.17
N ASP A 198 2.06 8.37 18.76
CA ASP A 198 2.18 7.94 17.36
C ASP A 198 1.02 7.08 16.89
N LEU A 199 0.96 6.82 15.57
CA LEU A 199 -0.13 6.06 14.97
C LEU A 199 -0.19 4.61 15.47
N ILE A 200 0.96 3.99 15.78
CA ILE A 200 0.98 2.61 16.28
C ILE A 200 0.33 2.54 17.65
N THR A 201 0.65 3.46 18.56
CA THR A 201 -0.04 3.56 19.85
C THR A 201 -1.53 3.83 19.65
N LYS A 202 -1.89 4.81 18.81
CA LYS A 202 -3.30 5.16 18.54
C LYS A 202 -4.11 3.99 17.98
N LEU A 203 -3.51 3.13 17.16
CA LEU A 203 -4.13 1.91 16.64
C LEU A 203 -4.18 0.80 17.71
N ALA A 204 -3.11 0.63 18.49
CA ALA A 204 -3.04 -0.40 19.53
C ALA A 204 -4.02 -0.13 20.69
N GLU A 205 -4.31 1.13 20.99
CA GLU A 205 -5.27 1.58 22.01
C GLU A 205 -6.68 1.78 21.46
N ALA A 206 -6.88 1.69 20.14
CA ALA A 206 -8.20 1.83 19.55
C ALA A 206 -9.12 0.69 20.02
N GLU A 207 -10.24 1.07 20.63
CA GLU A 207 -11.28 0.17 21.12
C GLU A 207 -12.66 0.67 20.67
N ILE A 208 -13.51 -0.24 20.22
CA ILE A 208 -14.94 0.01 19.94
C ILE A 208 -15.73 -1.09 20.65
N ASP A 209 -16.65 -0.71 21.53
CA ASP A 209 -17.56 -1.61 22.26
C ASP A 209 -16.87 -2.80 22.98
N GLY A 210 -15.69 -2.59 23.59
CA GLY A 210 -14.93 -3.65 24.27
C GLY A 210 -13.94 -4.41 23.37
N ASP A 211 -13.87 -4.07 22.08
CA ASP A 211 -13.15 -4.84 21.08
C ASP A 211 -11.99 -4.05 20.44
N ALA A 212 -10.81 -4.65 20.38
CA ALA A 212 -9.54 -4.02 19.99
C ALA A 212 -8.89 -4.72 18.78
N LEU A 213 -7.82 -4.13 18.24
CA LEU A 213 -7.01 -4.76 17.18
C LEU A 213 -6.13 -5.89 17.74
N THR A 214 -6.10 -7.02 17.03
CA THR A 214 -5.17 -8.14 17.28
C THR A 214 -3.80 -7.84 16.68
N GLU A 215 -2.77 -8.59 17.09
CA GLU A 215 -1.41 -8.47 16.52
C GLU A 215 -1.28 -9.00 15.08
N ARG A 216 -2.35 -9.62 14.57
CA ARG A 216 -2.48 -10.16 13.21
C ARG A 216 -3.58 -9.44 12.46
#